data_AF-A0A645II28-F1
#
_entry.id   AF-A0A645II28-F1
#
_cell.length_a   1.000
_cell.length_b   1.000
_cell.length_c   1.000
_cell.angle_alpha   90.00
_cell.angle_beta   90.00
_cell.angle_gamma   90.00
#
_symmetry.space_group_name_H-M   'P 1'
#
loop_
_entity.id
_entity.type
_entity.pdbx_description
1 polymer ?
#
loop_
_entity_poly.entity_id
_entity_poly.type
_entity_poly.pdbx_seq_one_letter_code
_entity_poly.pdbx_strand_id
1 'polypeptide(L)'
;MNSAQTTAFKNAVGGISGGYLPGDFALLLGLIAATALLLWAAYIVFRLGDEFLAGRIPAPKLFAYKVRVLVLVLLVVSILNV
;
A
#
# COMPACT_ATOMS: atom_id res chain seq x y z
N MET A 1 -21.00 -29.99 -14.83
CA MET A 1 -21.59 -28.90 -14.02
C MET A 1 -22.86 -28.45 -14.70
N ASN A 2 -24.00 -28.51 -14.01
CA ASN A 2 -25.26 -27.97 -14.54
C ASN A 2 -25.38 -26.47 -14.25
N SER A 3 -26.30 -25.77 -14.92
CA SER A 3 -26.49 -24.31 -14.77
C SER A 3 -26.74 -23.87 -13.33
N ALA A 4 -27.44 -24.68 -12.53
CA ALA A 4 -27.71 -24.40 -11.12
C ALA A 4 -26.43 -24.45 -10.27
N GLN A 5 -25.53 -25.40 -10.53
CA GLN A 5 -24.24 -25.50 -9.86
C GLN A 5 -23.31 -24.32 -10.22
N THR A 6 -23.33 -23.87 -11.48
CA THR A 6 -22.55 -22.71 -11.92
C THR A 6 -23.05 -21.41 -11.27
N THR A 7 -24.37 -21.25 -11.14
CA THR A 7 -24.97 -20.08 -10.46
C THR A 7 -24.73 -20.12 -8.95
N ALA A 8 -24.85 -21.28 -8.31
CA ALA A 8 -24.56 -21.44 -6.89
C ALA A 8 -23.08 -21.12 -6.58
N PHE A 9 -22.15 -21.57 -7.43
CA PHE A 9 -20.73 -21.24 -7.30
C PHE A 9 -20.48 -19.73 -7.48
N LYS A 10 -21.09 -19.09 -8.48
CA LYS A 10 -20.97 -17.63 -8.68
C LYS A 10 -21.46 -16.83 -7.48
N ASN A 11 -22.58 -17.24 -6.88
CA ASN A 11 -23.13 -16.58 -5.70
C ASN A 11 -22.30 -16.82 -4.44
N ALA A 12 -21.69 -18.00 -4.30
CA ALA A 12 -20.81 -18.32 -3.16
C ALA A 12 -19.49 -17.55 -3.18
N VAL A 13 -18.99 -17.19 -4.37
CA VAL A 13 -17.69 -16.52 -4.54
C VAL A 13 -17.82 -14.99 -4.70
N GLY A 14 -18.97 -14.47 -5.17
CA GLY A 14 -19.19 -13.06 -5.47
C GLY A 14 -20.31 -12.35 -4.70
N GLY A 15 -20.85 -12.97 -3.63
CA GLY A 15 -22.00 -12.43 -2.89
C GLY A 15 -23.33 -12.51 -3.66
N ILE A 16 -24.41 -12.01 -3.06
CA ILE A 16 -25.83 -12.17 -3.47
C ILE A 16 -26.10 -11.75 -4.93
N SER A 17 -25.23 -10.93 -5.52
CA SER A 17 -25.36 -10.41 -6.89
C SER A 17 -24.48 -11.13 -7.93
N GLY A 18 -23.76 -12.20 -7.56
CA GLY A 18 -23.04 -13.08 -8.48
C GLY A 18 -21.91 -12.42 -9.30
N GLY A 19 -21.49 -11.22 -8.91
CA GLY A 19 -20.46 -10.44 -9.59
C GLY A 19 -19.16 -10.50 -8.83
N TYR A 20 -18.18 -11.24 -9.37
CA TYR A 20 -16.78 -10.90 -9.13
C TYR A 20 -16.62 -9.42 -9.48
N LEU A 21 -16.45 -8.54 -8.49
CA LEU A 21 -16.18 -7.13 -8.70
C LEU A 21 -14.65 -6.97 -8.70
N PRO A 22 -13.98 -6.96 -9.86
CA PRO A 22 -12.52 -6.79 -9.94
C PRO A 22 -12.02 -5.53 -9.20
N GLY A 23 -12.88 -4.55 -8.94
CA GLY A 23 -12.57 -3.39 -8.10
C GLY A 23 -12.20 -3.73 -6.65
N ASP A 24 -12.84 -4.72 -6.01
CA ASP A 24 -12.60 -4.99 -4.59
C ASP A 24 -11.24 -5.65 -4.34
N PHE A 25 -10.81 -6.55 -5.23
CA PHE A 25 -9.47 -7.16 -5.15
C PHE A 25 -8.36 -6.17 -5.50
N ALA A 26 -8.60 -5.31 -6.51
CA ALA A 26 -7.65 -4.25 -6.86
C ALA A 26 -7.49 -3.24 -5.70
N LEU A 27 -8.59 -2.90 -5.03
CA LEU A 27 -8.58 -2.03 -3.85
C LEU A 27 -7.88 -2.70 -2.67
N LEU A 28 -8.15 -3.98 -2.40
CA LEU A 28 -7.46 -4.75 -1.35
C LEU A 28 -5.94 -4.81 -1.60
N LEU A 29 -5.53 -5.14 -2.83
CA LEU A 29 -4.12 -5.14 -3.22
C LEU A 29 -3.49 -3.76 -3.13
N GLY A 30 -4.23 -2.71 -3.52
CA GLY A 30 -3.83 -1.32 -3.38
C GLY A 30 -3.55 -0.94 -1.93
N LEU A 31 -4.45 -1.30 -1.01
CA LEU A 31 -4.30 -1.06 0.42
C LEU A 31 -3.10 -1.82 1.03
N ILE A 32 -2.90 -3.08 0.62
CA ILE A 32 -1.74 -3.87 1.06
C ILE A 32 -0.43 -3.22 0.58
N ALA A 33 -0.37 -2.83 -0.69
CA ALA A 33 0.79 -2.15 -1.28
C ALA A 33 1.07 -0.81 -0.59
N ALA A 34 0.03 -0.03 -0.29
CA ALA A 34 0.12 1.22 0.45
C ALA A 34 0.73 1.01 1.84
N THR A 35 0.23 -0.01 2.56
CA THR A 35 0.70 -0.35 3.90
C THR A 35 2.17 -0.76 3.88
N ALA A 36 2.58 -1.59 2.90
CA ALA A 36 3.97 -2.00 2.73
C ALA A 36 4.89 -0.79 2.46
N LEU A 37 4.45 0.16 1.63
CA LEU A 37 5.18 1.40 1.35
C LEU A 37 5.32 2.29 2.60
N LEU A 38 4.26 2.41 3.40
CA LEU A 38 4.29 3.16 4.67
C LEU A 38 5.28 2.55 5.67
N LEU A 39 5.28 1.22 5.82
CA LEU A 39 6.21 0.52 6.70
C LEU A 39 7.67 0.67 6.23
N TRP A 40 7.90 0.57 4.93
CA TRP A 40 9.22 0.80 4.33
C TRP A 40 9.72 2.23 4.54
N ALA A 41 8.83 3.22 4.35
CA ALA A 41 9.10 4.62 4.61
C ALA A 41 9.50 4.86 6.07
N ALA A 42 8.73 4.33 7.02
CA ALA A 42 9.04 4.44 8.45
C ALA A 42 10.41 3.83 8.80
N TYR A 43 10.70 2.63 8.27
CA TYR A 43 11.99 1.97 8.46
C TYR A 43 13.16 2.80 7.96
N ILE A 44 13.06 3.38 6.76
CA ILE A 44 14.11 4.24 6.19
C ILE A 44 14.35 5.48 7.05
N VAL A 45 13.27 6.14 7.50
CA VAL A 45 13.38 7.33 8.35
C VAL A 45 14.09 6.99 9.67
N PHE A 46 13.78 5.83 10.26
CA PHE A 46 14.42 5.35 11.48
C PHE A 46 15.92 5.09 11.25
N ARG A 47 16.25 4.33 10.19
CA ARG A 47 17.63 4.00 9.84
C ARG A 47 18.48 5.24 9.50
N LEU A 48 17.92 6.21 8.79
CA LEU A 48 18.58 7.50 8.53
C LEU A 48 18.84 8.25 9.84
N GLY A 49 17.91 8.18 10.79
CA GLY A 49 18.09 8.73 12.13
C GLY A 49 19.28 8.10 12.84
N ASP A 50 19.37 6.78 12.85
CA ASP A 50 20.49 6.05 13.46
C ASP A 50 21.83 6.38 12.77
N GLU A 51 21.86 6.41 11.44
CA GLU A 51 23.08 6.74 10.69
C GLU A 51 23.54 8.20 10.94
N PHE A 52 22.62 9.12 11.22
CA PHE A 52 22.94 10.48 11.64
C PHE A 52 23.47 10.55 13.08
N LEU A 53 22.82 9.85 14.02
CA LEU A 53 23.30 9.76 15.40
C LEU A 53 24.68 9.08 15.48
N ALA A 54 24.95 8.13 14.58
CA ALA A 54 26.26 7.51 14.41
C ALA A 54 27.30 8.41 13.70
N GLY A 55 26.94 9.64 13.33
CA GLY A 55 27.84 10.60 12.67
C GLY A 55 28.20 10.27 11.22
N ARG A 56 27.51 9.30 10.58
CA ARG A 56 27.83 8.83 9.23
C ARG A 56 27.26 9.70 8.12
N ILE A 57 26.29 10.56 8.42
CA ILE A 57 25.63 11.44 7.45
C ILE A 57 25.43 12.85 8.01
N PRO A 58 25.64 13.90 7.18
CA PRO A 58 25.41 15.27 7.58
C PRO A 58 23.91 15.62 7.60
N ALA A 59 23.50 16.48 8.55
CA ALA A 59 22.10 16.87 8.79
C ALA A 59 21.30 17.33 7.53
N PRO A 60 21.89 18.08 6.57
CA PRO A 60 21.16 18.49 5.36
C PRO A 60 20.73 17.32 4.48
N LYS A 61 21.55 16.26 4.41
CA LYS A 61 21.22 15.05 3.66
C LYS A 61 20.10 14.29 4.34
N LEU A 62 20.12 14.19 5.67
CA LEU A 62 19.03 13.58 6.45
C LEU A 62 17.69 14.28 6.19
N PHE A 63 17.67 15.61 6.23
CA PHE A 63 16.45 16.38 5.97
C PHE A 63 15.90 16.14 4.56
N ALA A 64 16.76 16.20 3.54
CA ALA A 64 16.36 15.93 2.16
C ALA A 64 15.77 14.52 1.96
N TYR A 65 16.35 13.50 2.60
CA TYR A 65 15.81 12.14 2.55
C TYR A 65 14.46 12.01 3.26
N LYS A 66 14.30 12.60 4.45
CA LYS A 66 13.01 12.59 5.18
C LYS A 66 11.90 13.27 4.38
N VAL A 67 12.19 14.41 3.75
CA VAL A 67 11.24 15.11 2.87
C VAL A 67 10.85 14.24 1.67
N ARG A 68 11.80 13.57 1.01
CA ARG A 68 11.50 12.66 -0.11
C ARG A 68 10.59 11.50 0.30
N VAL A 69 10.81 10.92 1.48
CA VAL A 69 9.95 9.86 2.01
C VAL A 69 8.53 10.38 2.28
N LEU A 70 8.39 11.56 2.88
CA LEU A 70 7.09 12.21 3.09
C LEU A 70 6.35 12.48 1.77
N VAL A 71 7.05 12.96 0.74
CA VAL A 71 6.46 13.18 -0.59
C VAL A 71 5.98 11.88 -1.21
N LEU A 72 6.76 10.80 -1.11
CA LEU A 72 6.35 9.47 -1.58
C LEU A 72 5.09 8.96 -0.88
N VAL A 73 5.01 9.15 0.44
CA VAL A 73 3.83 8.77 1.23
C VAL A 73 2.61 9.58 0.80
N LEU A 74 2.75 10.90 0.64
CA LEU A 74 1.67 11.75 0.15
C LEU A 74 1.21 11.34 -1.25
N LEU A 75 2.14 11.01 -2.14
CA LEU A 75 1.83 10.56 -3.50
C LEU A 75 0.98 9.27 -3.48
N VAL A 76 1.35 8.30 -2.65
CA VAL A 76 0.60 7.03 -2.49
C VAL A 76 -0.80 7.30 -1.97
N VAL A 77 -0.94 8.14 -0.94
CA VAL A 77 -2.25 8.54 -0.40
C VAL A 77 -3.09 9.25 -1.46
N SER A 78 -2.51 10.15 -2.24
CA SER A 78 -3.21 10.83 -3.33
C SER A 78 -3.68 9.87 -4.42
N ILE A 79 -2.90 8.85 -4.79
CA ILE A 79 -3.29 7.86 -5.80
C ILE A 79 -4.45 6.98 -5.32
N LEU A 80 -4.47 6.64 -4.03
CA LEU A 80 -5.51 5.77 -3.45
C LEU A 80 -6.80 6.52 -3.10
N ASN A 81 -6.74 7.85 -3.00
CA ASN A 81 -7.87 8.72 -2.68
C ASN A 81 -8.50 9.35 -3.95
N VAL A 82 -8.12 8.86 -5.14
CA VAL A 82 -8.74 9.15 -6.45
C VAL A 82 -9.73 8.04 -6.78
#